data_AF-A0A930L5T4-F1
#
_entry.id   AF-A0A930L5T4-F1
#
_cell.length_a   1.000
_cell.length_b   1.000
_cell.length_c   1.000
_cell.angle_alpha   90.00
_cell.angle_beta   90.00
_cell.angle_gamma   90.00
#
_symmetry.space_group_name_H-M   'P 1'
#
loop_
_entity.id
_entity.type
_entity.pdbx_description
1 polymer ?
#
loop_
_entity_poly.entity_id
_entity_poly.type
_entity_poly.pdbx_seq_one_letter_code
_entity_poly.pdbx_strand_id
1 'polypeptide(L)'
;MSTLPDTDLHAAFSSLEKKGFTPKVQCVEVMERYPVPGSTKNTHLRHMFGLVWEHSRGTFDSDCIEQFFVGEHRSAVRTALMKGDFELDLTHKIPEGADVEAFRKSLKKETITPAVVEWTTWVFGHPVTETASSSRRMVMNAEGSYERI
;
A
#
# COMPACT_ATOMS: atom_id res chain seq x y z
N MET A 1 -3.19 22.16 3.83
CA MET A 1 -1.90 22.57 4.44
C MET A 1 -0.85 21.65 3.83
N SER A 2 0.17 22.20 3.16
CA SER A 2 1.27 21.39 2.65
C SER A 2 2.23 21.14 3.80
N THR A 3 2.23 19.93 4.36
CA THR A 3 3.26 19.50 5.30
C THR A 3 4.57 19.47 4.55
N LEU A 4 5.55 20.26 5.00
CA LEU A 4 6.93 20.18 4.51
C LEU A 4 7.40 18.72 4.56
N PRO A 5 8.18 18.26 3.56
CA PRO A 5 8.76 16.92 3.60
C PRO A 5 9.51 16.74 4.91
N ASP A 6 9.22 15.65 5.62
CA ASP A 6 9.97 15.26 6.82
C ASP A 6 11.36 14.84 6.35
N THR A 7 12.28 15.80 6.32
CA THR A 7 13.65 15.63 5.84
C THR A 7 14.38 14.52 6.58
N ASP A 8 13.99 14.23 7.83
CA ASP A 8 14.59 13.17 8.62
C ASP A 8 14.07 11.78 8.21
N LEU A 9 12.79 11.67 7.80
CA LEU A 9 12.23 10.44 7.25
C LEU A 9 12.83 10.12 5.86
N HIS A 10 12.95 11.13 5.00
CA HIS A 10 13.58 10.97 3.67
C HIS A 10 15.06 10.59 3.81
N ALA A 11 15.79 11.24 4.72
CA ALA A 11 17.18 10.90 5.02
C ALA A 11 17.31 9.49 5.60
N ALA A 12 16.38 9.07 6.47
CA ALA A 12 16.35 7.72 7.02
C ALA A 12 16.22 6.69 5.88
N PHE A 13 15.21 6.78 5.01
CA PHE A 13 15.04 5.80 3.94
C PHE A 13 16.15 5.85 2.88
N SER A 14 16.64 7.04 2.53
CA SER A 14 17.83 7.18 1.69
C SER A 14 19.06 6.45 2.27
N SER A 15 19.21 6.45 3.60
CA SER A 15 20.30 5.73 4.27
C SER A 15 20.15 4.21 4.20
N LEU A 16 18.91 3.73 4.14
CA LEU A 16 18.58 2.32 4.04
C LEU A 16 18.79 1.80 2.60
N GLU A 17 18.43 2.59 1.60
CA GLU A 17 18.72 2.29 0.19
C GLU A 17 20.22 2.18 -0.08
N LYS A 18 21.02 3.07 0.51
CA LYS A 18 22.50 2.98 0.46
C LYS A 18 23.05 1.69 1.09
N LYS A 19 22.28 1.03 1.96
CA LYS A 19 22.62 -0.28 2.56
C LYS A 19 22.10 -1.46 1.72
N GLY A 20 21.53 -1.20 0.54
CA GLY A 20 21.07 -2.22 -0.40
C GLY A 20 19.62 -2.68 -0.20
N PHE A 21 18.81 -1.92 0.56
CA PHE A 21 17.37 -2.18 0.63
C PHE A 21 16.65 -1.50 -0.54
N THR A 22 15.68 -2.17 -1.13
CA THR A 22 14.86 -1.62 -2.21
C THR A 22 13.42 -1.49 -1.71
N PRO A 23 12.87 -0.26 -1.60
CA PRO A 23 11.48 -0.08 -1.21
C PRO A 23 10.56 -0.59 -2.32
N LYS A 24 9.48 -1.27 -1.92
CA LYS A 24 8.42 -1.75 -2.79
C LYS A 24 7.07 -1.52 -2.15
N VAL A 25 6.05 -1.48 -3.01
CA VAL A 25 4.66 -1.39 -2.58
C VAL A 25 4.03 -2.78 -2.66
N GLN A 26 3.57 -3.30 -1.52
CA GLN A 26 2.65 -4.44 -1.50
C GLN A 26 1.23 -3.92 -1.73
N CYS A 27 0.46 -4.59 -2.58
CA CYS A 27 -0.97 -4.31 -2.77
C CYS A 27 -1.79 -5.56 -2.46
N VAL A 28 -2.80 -5.41 -1.60
CA VAL A 28 -3.89 -6.36 -1.44
C VAL A 28 -5.15 -5.74 -2.01
N GLU A 29 -5.55 -6.20 -3.19
CA GLU A 29 -6.81 -5.82 -3.81
C GLU A 29 -7.92 -6.75 -3.33
N VAL A 30 -9.02 -6.17 -2.88
CA VAL A 30 -10.15 -6.88 -2.26
C VAL A 30 -11.45 -6.45 -2.92
N MET A 31 -12.18 -7.43 -3.43
CA MET A 31 -13.53 -7.21 -3.95
C MET A 31 -14.56 -7.54 -2.87
N GLU A 32 -15.26 -6.51 -2.39
CA GLU A 32 -16.21 -6.60 -1.27
C GLU A 32 -17.64 -6.80 -1.77
N ARG A 33 -18.36 -7.69 -1.09
CA ARG A 33 -19.77 -7.99 -1.38
C ARG A 33 -20.70 -6.94 -0.81
N TYR A 34 -21.89 -6.85 -1.41
CA TYR A 34 -22.99 -6.10 -0.82
C TYR A 34 -23.29 -6.66 0.58
N PRO A 35 -23.48 -5.81 1.61
CA PRO A 35 -23.70 -6.25 2.99
C PRO A 35 -25.13 -6.78 3.21
N VAL A 36 -25.60 -7.66 2.33
CA VAL A 36 -26.84 -8.43 2.47
C VAL A 36 -26.48 -9.91 2.46
N PRO A 37 -26.88 -10.68 3.49
CA PRO A 37 -26.63 -12.12 3.54
C PRO A 37 -27.08 -12.84 2.26
N GLY A 38 -26.20 -13.66 1.68
CA GLY A 38 -26.47 -14.40 0.45
C GLY A 38 -26.27 -13.62 -0.86
N SER A 39 -25.95 -12.33 -0.82
CA SER A 39 -25.62 -11.57 -2.02
C SER A 39 -24.28 -12.02 -2.63
N THR A 40 -24.27 -12.20 -3.95
CA THR A 40 -23.06 -12.40 -4.75
C THR A 40 -22.63 -11.12 -5.47
N LYS A 41 -23.37 -10.02 -5.30
CA LYS A 41 -23.07 -8.74 -5.95
C LYS A 41 -21.89 -8.07 -5.24
N ASN A 42 -20.82 -7.82 -5.98
CA ASN A 42 -19.71 -7.00 -5.52
C ASN A 42 -20.09 -5.52 -5.60
N THR A 43 -19.73 -4.75 -4.58
CA THR A 43 -20.12 -3.33 -4.48
C THR A 43 -18.97 -2.39 -4.27
N HIS A 44 -17.86 -2.88 -3.71
CA HIS A 44 -16.67 -2.07 -3.52
C HIS A 44 -15.44 -2.83 -3.99
N LEU A 45 -14.48 -2.06 -4.46
CA LEU A 45 -13.13 -2.51 -4.72
C LEU A 45 -12.21 -1.74 -3.78
N ARG A 46 -11.61 -2.45 -2.83
CA ARG A 46 -10.69 -1.92 -1.83
C ARG A 46 -9.27 -2.31 -2.19
N HIS A 47 -8.33 -1.38 -2.05
CA HIS A 47 -6.91 -1.61 -2.25
C HIS A 47 -6.18 -1.18 -1.00
N MET A 48 -5.58 -2.15 -0.31
CA MET A 48 -4.73 -1.92 0.85
C MET A 48 -3.28 -1.99 0.38
N PHE A 49 -2.56 -0.89 0.55
CA PHE A 49 -1.15 -0.79 0.23
C PHE A 49 -0.32 -0.75 1.50
N GLY A 50 0.79 -1.47 1.50
CA GLY A 50 1.78 -1.46 2.56
C GLY A 50 3.17 -1.31 1.96
N LEU A 51 4.06 -0.63 2.69
CA LEU A 51 5.47 -0.55 2.32
C LEU A 51 6.22 -1.78 2.78
N VAL A 52 7.02 -2.33 1.87
CA VAL A 52 7.95 -3.42 2.17
C VAL A 52 9.33 -3.10 1.60
N TRP A 53 10.37 -3.67 2.18
CA TRP A 53 11.73 -3.51 1.70
C TRP A 53 12.34 -4.85 1.36
N GLU A 54 12.80 -4.99 0.12
CA GLU A 54 13.57 -6.16 -0.29
C GLU A 54 15.06 -5.92 -0.02
N HIS A 55 15.73 -6.96 0.46
CA HIS A 55 17.16 -6.97 0.69
C HIS A 55 17.67 -8.40 0.42
N SER A 56 18.98 -8.57 0.24
CA SER A 56 19.61 -9.90 0.05
C SER A 56 19.30 -10.91 1.17
N ARG A 57 18.80 -10.45 2.32
CA ARG A 57 18.46 -11.27 3.50
C ARG A 57 16.98 -11.63 3.59
N GLY A 58 16.14 -11.11 2.69
CA GLY A 58 14.68 -11.31 2.70
C GLY A 58 13.90 -10.01 2.52
N THR A 59 12.59 -10.12 2.73
CA THR A 59 11.65 -9.00 2.69
C THR A 59 11.32 -8.58 4.12
N PHE A 60 11.29 -7.27 4.36
CA PHE A 60 10.98 -6.67 5.64
C PHE A 60 9.74 -5.80 5.51
N ASP A 61 8.76 -6.05 6.38
CA ASP A 61 7.58 -5.21 6.50
C ASP A 61 7.91 -3.91 7.25
N SER A 62 6.98 -2.97 7.25
CA SER A 62 7.13 -1.62 7.78
C SER A 62 7.39 -1.57 9.29
N ASP A 63 6.88 -2.53 10.06
CA ASP A 63 7.13 -2.68 11.49
C ASP A 63 8.55 -3.20 11.78
N CYS A 64 9.11 -4.01 10.88
CA CYS A 64 10.44 -4.59 10.98
C CYS A 64 11.55 -3.61 10.57
N ILE A 65 11.24 -2.57 9.79
CA ILE A 65 12.26 -1.68 9.25
C ILE A 65 12.88 -0.75 10.30
N GLU A 66 12.15 -0.46 11.37
CA GLU A 66 12.58 0.40 12.48
C GLU A 66 13.90 -0.07 13.10
N GLN A 67 14.14 -1.39 13.14
CA GLN A 67 15.33 -1.99 13.75
C GLN A 67 16.65 -1.64 13.05
N PHE A 68 16.58 -1.14 11.80
CA PHE A 68 17.76 -0.77 11.01
C PHE A 68 18.21 0.68 11.22
N PHE A 69 17.49 1.44 12.06
CA PHE A 69 17.76 2.84 12.36
C PHE A 69 18.18 3.04 13.81
N VAL A 70 18.93 4.12 14.06
CA VAL A 70 19.35 4.59 15.39
C VAL A 70 19.14 6.09 15.50
N GLY A 71 19.08 6.61 16.72
CA GLY A 71 18.96 8.06 16.97
C GLY A 71 17.72 8.68 16.32
N GLU A 72 17.90 9.87 15.74
CA GLU A 72 16.82 10.68 15.15
C GLU A 72 16.10 9.97 14.00
N HIS A 73 16.81 9.24 13.14
CA HIS A 73 16.20 8.44 12.08
C HIS A 73 15.24 7.37 12.64
N ARG A 74 15.58 6.74 13.76
CA ARG A 74 14.70 5.76 14.41
C ARG A 74 13.44 6.43 14.96
N SER A 75 13.59 7.60 15.57
CA SER A 75 12.47 8.37 16.11
C SER A 75 11.51 8.83 15.01
N ALA A 76 12.03 9.31 13.87
CA ALA A 76 11.23 9.71 12.71
C ALA A 76 10.45 8.52 12.14
N VAL A 77 11.12 7.41 11.86
CA VAL A 77 10.50 6.18 11.32
C VAL A 77 9.45 5.62 12.27
N ARG A 78 9.72 5.57 13.57
CA ARG A 78 8.75 5.13 14.58
C ARG A 78 7.52 6.04 14.62
N THR A 79 7.72 7.35 14.55
CA THR A 79 6.61 8.32 14.55
C THR A 79 5.72 8.12 13.33
N ALA A 80 6.31 7.93 12.16
CA ALA A 80 5.59 7.66 10.92
C ALA A 80 4.82 6.33 11.00
N LEU A 81 5.46 5.26 11.49
CA LEU A 81 4.81 3.97 11.73
C LEU A 81 3.58 4.11 12.64
N MET A 82 3.70 4.81 13.76
CA MET A 82 2.59 5.01 14.71
C MET A 82 1.44 5.84 14.15
N LYS A 83 1.68 6.68 13.14
CA LYS A 83 0.65 7.44 12.45
C LYS A 83 -0.07 6.64 11.36
N GLY A 84 0.46 5.46 11.00
CA GLY A 84 -0.03 4.68 9.86
C GLY A 84 0.46 5.22 8.51
N ASP A 85 1.53 6.03 8.51
CA ASP A 85 2.04 6.69 7.31
C ASP A 85 2.57 5.70 6.25
N PHE A 86 2.82 4.45 6.65
CA PHE A 86 3.29 3.35 5.81
C PHE A 86 2.16 2.47 5.25
N GLU A 87 0.92 2.89 5.41
CA GLU A 87 -0.25 2.24 4.86
C GLU A 87 -1.10 3.22 4.05
N LEU A 88 -1.68 2.75 2.95
CA LEU A 88 -2.65 3.50 2.17
C LEU A 88 -3.84 2.61 1.85
N ASP A 89 -5.04 3.05 2.22
CA ASP A 89 -6.29 2.34 1.98
C ASP A 89 -7.19 3.13 1.04
N LEU A 90 -7.51 2.54 -0.11
CA LEU A 90 -8.36 3.13 -1.12
C LEU A 90 -9.57 2.24 -1.39
N THR A 91 -10.75 2.69 -0.97
CA THR A 91 -12.02 1.99 -1.20
C THR A 91 -12.87 2.74 -2.21
N HIS A 92 -13.32 2.03 -3.25
CA HIS A 92 -14.10 2.61 -4.35
C HIS A 92 -15.39 1.83 -4.58
N LYS A 93 -16.52 2.54 -4.61
CA LYS A 93 -17.81 1.96 -4.96
C LYS A 93 -17.86 1.65 -6.45
N ILE A 94 -18.25 0.43 -6.79
CA ILE A 94 -18.47 -0.02 -8.17
C ILE A 94 -19.79 0.60 -8.66
N PRO A 95 -19.80 1.33 -9.79
CA PRO A 95 -21.03 1.87 -10.36
C PRO A 95 -21.99 0.74 -10.76
N GLU A 96 -23.29 0.98 -10.59
CA GLU A 96 -24.30 -0.01 -10.96
C GLU A 96 -24.28 -0.31 -12.47
N GLY A 97 -24.28 -1.59 -12.83
CA GLY A 97 -24.23 -2.04 -14.22
C GLY A 97 -22.87 -1.91 -14.90
N ALA A 98 -21.82 -1.47 -14.19
CA ALA A 98 -20.48 -1.36 -14.74
C ALA A 98 -19.86 -2.73 -15.04
N ASP A 99 -19.08 -2.81 -16.12
CA ASP A 99 -18.08 -3.85 -16.29
C ASP A 99 -16.99 -3.67 -15.23
N VAL A 100 -16.92 -4.63 -14.30
CA VAL A 100 -16.02 -4.58 -13.14
C VAL A 100 -14.55 -4.56 -13.57
N GLU A 101 -14.16 -5.31 -14.60
CA GLU A 101 -12.77 -5.35 -15.04
C GLU A 101 -12.39 -4.07 -15.80
N ALA A 102 -13.30 -3.53 -16.61
CA ALA A 102 -13.09 -2.23 -17.25
C ALA A 102 -12.97 -1.11 -16.20
N PHE A 103 -13.89 -1.08 -15.22
CA PHE A 103 -13.86 -0.13 -14.11
C PHE A 103 -12.55 -0.23 -13.32
N ARG A 104 -12.15 -1.45 -12.94
CA ARG A 104 -10.90 -1.72 -12.23
C ARG A 104 -9.68 -1.23 -13.02
N LYS A 105 -9.61 -1.49 -14.32
CA LYS A 105 -8.48 -1.07 -15.16
C LYS A 105 -8.38 0.46 -15.22
N SER A 106 -9.50 1.16 -15.41
CA SER A 106 -9.54 2.63 -15.38
C SER A 106 -9.16 3.16 -14.00
N LEU A 107 -9.75 2.62 -12.94
CA LEU A 107 -9.45 2.99 -11.55
C LEU A 107 -7.96 2.84 -11.22
N LYS A 108 -7.34 1.72 -11.63
CA LYS A 108 -5.91 1.48 -11.42
C LYS A 108 -5.04 2.57 -12.06
N LYS A 109 -5.38 2.97 -13.28
CA LYS A 109 -4.61 3.94 -14.06
C LYS A 109 -4.86 5.38 -13.59
N GLU A 110 -6.11 5.74 -13.36
CA GLU A 110 -6.54 7.14 -13.21
C GLU A 110 -6.58 7.60 -11.76
N THR A 111 -6.67 6.68 -10.81
CA THR A 111 -6.83 7.03 -9.39
C THR A 111 -5.75 6.38 -8.52
N ILE A 112 -5.60 5.07 -8.63
CA ILE A 112 -4.72 4.32 -7.71
C ILE A 112 -3.25 4.61 -7.98
N THR A 113 -2.80 4.52 -9.23
CA THR A 113 -1.39 4.76 -9.57
C THR A 113 -0.95 6.18 -9.17
N PRO A 114 -1.71 7.25 -9.48
CA PRO A 114 -1.39 8.59 -8.98
C PRO A 114 -1.34 8.67 -7.45
N ALA A 115 -2.30 8.09 -6.73
CA ALA A 115 -2.33 8.11 -5.27
C ALA A 115 -1.12 7.39 -4.65
N VAL A 116 -0.74 6.23 -5.19
CA VAL A 116 0.44 5.48 -4.74
C VAL A 116 1.73 6.26 -5.03
N VAL A 117 1.82 6.92 -6.19
CA VAL A 117 2.97 7.77 -6.55
C VAL A 117 3.09 8.96 -5.60
N GLU A 118 1.99 9.65 -5.30
CA GLU A 118 1.96 10.78 -4.37
C GLU A 118 2.36 10.33 -2.96
N TRP A 119 1.73 9.27 -2.46
CA TRP A 119 2.01 8.69 -1.15
C TRP A 119 3.47 8.26 -1.00
N THR A 120 4.01 7.48 -1.95
CA THR A 120 5.41 7.03 -1.89
C THR A 120 6.40 8.18 -2.04
N THR A 121 6.10 9.18 -2.86
CA THR A 121 6.94 10.39 -2.97
C THR A 121 6.97 11.15 -1.64
N TRP A 122 5.83 11.22 -0.96
CA TRP A 122 5.76 11.85 0.35
C TRP A 122 6.55 11.06 1.42
N VAL A 123 6.51 9.72 1.42
CA VAL A 123 7.24 8.88 2.38
C VAL A 123 8.76 8.84 2.11
N PHE A 124 9.16 8.62 0.85
CA PHE A 124 10.56 8.34 0.48
C PHE A 124 11.32 9.56 -0.06
N GLY A 125 10.61 10.62 -0.46
CA GLY A 125 11.18 11.75 -1.21
C GLY A 125 11.30 11.49 -2.71
N HIS A 126 10.90 10.30 -3.18
CA HIS A 126 10.81 9.94 -4.60
C HIS A 126 9.70 8.90 -4.82
N PRO A 127 9.16 8.76 -6.03
CA PRO A 127 8.13 7.77 -6.30
C PRO A 127 8.67 6.34 -6.22
N VAL A 128 7.85 5.43 -5.70
CA VAL A 128 8.09 3.98 -5.71
C VAL A 128 6.94 3.32 -6.48
N THR A 129 7.26 2.71 -7.61
CA THR A 129 6.26 2.09 -8.51
C THR A 129 6.42 0.57 -8.62
N GLU A 130 7.50 0.03 -8.06
CA GLU A 130 7.73 -1.41 -8.03
C GLU A 130 6.76 -2.10 -7.06
N THR A 131 6.07 -3.10 -7.59
CA THR A 131 5.13 -3.90 -6.81
C THR A 131 5.85 -5.11 -6.21
N ALA A 132 5.63 -5.37 -4.93
CA ALA A 132 6.18 -6.54 -4.26
C ALA A 132 5.55 -7.83 -4.84
N SER A 133 6.34 -8.90 -4.91
CA SER A 133 5.88 -10.23 -5.36
C SER A 133 4.77 -10.82 -4.47
N SER A 134 4.66 -10.34 -3.23
CA SER A 134 3.63 -10.69 -2.26
C SER A 134 2.27 -10.00 -2.53
N SER A 135 2.20 -9.10 -3.51
CA SER A 135 0.93 -8.48 -3.93
C SER A 135 -0.07 -9.54 -4.39
N ARG A 136 -1.34 -9.37 -4.00
CA ARG A 136 -2.38 -10.37 -4.22
C ARG A 136 -3.73 -9.74 -4.44
N ARG A 137 -4.56 -10.46 -5.19
CA ARG A 137 -5.96 -10.14 -5.41
C ARG A 137 -6.79 -11.17 -4.65
N MET A 138 -7.78 -10.68 -3.92
CA MET A 138 -8.65 -11.51 -3.11
C MET A 138 -10.12 -11.21 -3.41
N VAL A 139 -10.94 -12.26 -3.39
CA VAL A 139 -12.39 -12.17 -3.51
C VAL A 139 -13.03 -12.81 -2.28
N MET A 140 -14.12 -12.21 -1.81
CA MET A 140 -14.91 -12.83 -0.74
C MET A 140 -15.72 -14.00 -1.32
N ASN A 141 -15.49 -15.20 -0.79
CA ASN A 141 -16.19 -16.43 -1.14
C ASN A 141 -17.61 -16.46 -0.55
N ALA A 142 -18.36 -17.53 -0.81
CA ALA A 142 -19.75 -17.65 -0.37
C ALA A 142 -19.90 -17.72 1.16
N GLU A 143 -18.88 -18.21 1.87
CA GLU A 143 -18.83 -18.26 3.34
C GLU A 143 -18.37 -16.94 3.99
N GLY A 144 -18.08 -15.90 3.20
CA GLY A 144 -17.59 -14.61 3.71
C GLY A 144 -16.10 -14.57 4.01
N SER A 145 -15.34 -15.59 3.58
CA SER A 145 -13.88 -15.65 3.71
C SER A 145 -13.19 -15.14 2.44
N TYR A 146 -11.99 -14.56 2.56
CA TYR A 146 -11.24 -14.09 1.41
C TYR A 146 -10.36 -15.18 0.82
N GLU A 147 -10.48 -15.38 -0.49
CA GLU A 147 -9.70 -16.34 -1.26
C GLU A 147 -8.88 -15.63 -2.34
N ARG A 148 -7.70 -16.18 -2.65
CA ARG A 148 -6.82 -15.65 -3.69
C ARG A 148 -7.37 -16.00 -5.07
N ILE A 149 -7.34 -15.03 -5.98
CA ILE A 149 -7.68 -15.19 -7.41
C ILE A 149 -6.49 -14.89 -8.30
#